data_AF-A0A961ZWZ8-F1
#
_entry.id   AF-A0A961ZWZ8-F1
#
_cell.length_a   1.000
_cell.length_b   1.000
_cell.length_c   1.000
_cell.angle_alpha   90.00
_cell.angle_beta   90.00
_cell.angle_gamma   90.00
#
_symmetry.space_group_name_H-M   'P 1'
#
loop_
_entity.id
_entity.type
_entity.pdbx_description
1 polymer ?
#
loop_
_entity_poly.entity_id
_entity_poly.type
_entity_poly.pdbx_seq_one_letter_code
_entity_poly.pdbx_strand_id
1 'polypeptide(L)'
;MMQIVSEFVTYVSALNTNTWLIIWVLVVAGAFIMQQIVDSKMLTVAFLTAFQAGALFINFVAQKLGITVFSTAEMDLIAASTLGMIFALFAALLAMRGVSVCLEFFQPKVPGSR
;
A
#
# COMPACT_ATOMS: atom_id res chain seq x y z
N MET A 1 -25.13 0.20 6.29
CA MET A 1 -23.95 1.00 5.89
C MET A 1 -23.33 1.74 7.08
N MET A 2 -24.13 2.49 7.87
CA MET A 2 -23.65 3.19 9.08
C MET A 2 -23.00 2.28 10.15
N GLN A 3 -23.54 1.07 10.35
CA GLN A 3 -23.04 0.11 11.33
C GLN A 3 -21.61 -0.41 11.02
N ILE A 4 -21.30 -0.64 9.75
CA ILE A 4 -19.97 -1.14 9.33
C ILE A 4 -18.91 -0.06 9.58
N VAL A 5 -19.25 1.21 9.34
CA VAL A 5 -18.35 2.34 9.57
C VAL A 5 -18.06 2.49 11.07
N SER A 6 -19.07 2.40 11.93
CA SER A 6 -18.86 2.47 13.39
C SER A 6 -18.02 1.30 13.91
N GLU A 7 -18.24 0.09 13.39
CA GLU A 7 -17.46 -1.10 13.75
C GLU A 7 -16.01 -1.00 13.28
N PHE A 8 -15.77 -0.45 12.09
CA PHE A 8 -14.41 -0.19 11.58
C PHE A 8 -13.68 0.84 12.43
N VAL A 9 -14.33 1.96 12.78
CA VAL A 9 -13.73 2.97 13.66
C VAL A 9 -13.39 2.39 15.03
N THR A 10 -14.29 1.58 15.58
CA THR A 10 -14.08 0.91 16.87
C THR A 10 -12.89 -0.04 16.78
N TYR A 11 -12.82 -0.85 15.72
CA TYR A 11 -11.70 -1.73 15.43
C TYR A 11 -10.37 -0.96 15.37
N VAL A 12 -10.29 0.13 14.60
CA VAL A 12 -9.09 0.95 14.47
C VAL A 12 -8.69 1.58 15.81
N SER A 13 -9.66 2.02 16.60
CA SER A 13 -9.42 2.60 17.93
C SER A 13 -9.01 1.59 19.00
N ALA A 14 -9.31 0.31 18.80
CA ALA A 14 -8.99 -0.78 19.72
C ALA A 14 -7.62 -1.43 19.44
N LEU A 15 -6.94 -1.03 18.36
CA LEU A 15 -5.60 -1.52 18.04
C LEU A 15 -4.58 -1.07 19.09
N ASN A 16 -3.70 -1.99 19.49
CA ASN A 16 -2.61 -1.69 20.39
C ASN A 16 -1.66 -0.63 19.80
N THR A 17 -1.17 0.28 20.64
CA THR A 17 -0.19 1.31 20.29
C THR A 17 1.05 0.74 19.61
N ASN A 18 1.53 -0.43 20.04
CA ASN A 18 2.69 -1.09 19.42
C ASN A 18 2.39 -1.53 17.99
N THR A 19 1.21 -2.11 17.75
CA THR A 19 0.74 -2.50 16.42
C THR A 19 0.60 -1.28 15.51
N TRP A 20 0.08 -0.18 16.05
CA TRP A 20 0.00 1.11 15.38
C TRP A 20 1.37 1.66 14.96
N LEU A 21 2.36 1.62 15.87
CA LEU A 21 3.74 2.04 15.59
C LEU A 21 4.39 1.20 14.49
N ILE A 22 4.25 -0.13 14.56
CA ILE A 22 4.83 -1.04 13.56
C ILE A 22 4.23 -0.77 12.17
N ILE A 23 2.91 -0.61 12.08
CA ILE A 23 2.25 -0.26 10.81
C ILE A 23 2.74 1.08 10.30
N TRP A 24 2.84 2.10 11.16
CA TRP A 24 3.34 3.42 10.76
C TRP A 24 4.76 3.36 10.22
N VAL A 25 5.66 2.64 10.88
CA VAL A 25 7.05 2.45 10.43
C VAL A 25 7.08 1.75 9.08
N LEU A 26 6.30 0.68 8.88
CA LEU A 26 6.18 -0.03 7.60
C LEU A 26 5.66 0.88 6.48
N VAL A 27 4.58 1.62 6.76
CA VAL A 27 3.93 2.55 5.84
C VAL A 27 4.90 3.67 5.42
N VAL A 28 5.62 4.27 6.36
CA VAL A 28 6.60 5.33 6.09
C VAL A 28 7.81 4.79 5.33
N ALA A 29 8.32 3.61 5.70
CA ALA A 29 9.42 2.97 4.98
C ALA A 29 9.03 2.67 3.52
N GLY A 30 7.84 2.13 3.29
CA GLY A 30 7.31 1.87 1.94
C GLY A 30 7.13 3.15 1.14
N ALA A 31 6.61 4.21 1.76
CA ALA A 31 6.46 5.51 1.12
C ALA A 31 7.82 6.13 0.75
N PHE A 32 8.82 6.02 1.63
CA PHE A 32 10.18 6.49 1.33
C PHE A 32 10.76 5.76 0.11
N ILE A 33 10.62 4.44 0.03
CA ILE A 33 11.07 3.66 -1.13
C ILE A 33 10.31 4.10 -2.39
N MET A 34 8.99 4.27 -2.30
CA MET A 34 8.17 4.76 -3.43
C MET A 34 8.59 6.16 -3.88
N GLN A 35 9.02 7.03 -2.97
CA GLN A 35 9.55 8.35 -3.34
C GLN A 35 10.84 8.24 -4.15
N GLN A 36 11.74 7.31 -3.79
CA GLN A 36 12.98 7.06 -4.55
C GLN A 36 12.70 6.49 -5.94
N ILE A 37 11.60 5.75 -6.09
CA ILE A 37 11.19 5.07 -7.32
C ILE A 37 10.47 6.03 -8.27
N VAL A 38 9.45 6.74 -7.77
CA VAL A 38 8.51 7.53 -8.57
C VAL A 38 8.96 8.99 -8.71
N ASP A 39 9.87 9.46 -7.86
CA ASP A 39 10.35 10.85 -7.79
C ASP A 39 9.21 11.90 -7.71
N SER A 40 8.09 11.52 -7.09
CA SER A 40 6.92 12.38 -6.95
C SER A 40 6.36 12.34 -5.53
N LYS A 41 6.51 13.48 -4.83
CA LYS A 41 6.00 13.65 -3.45
C LYS A 41 4.49 13.46 -3.36
N MET A 42 3.73 13.88 -4.37
CA MET A 42 2.28 13.73 -4.40
C MET A 42 1.87 12.25 -4.49
N LEU A 43 2.51 11.48 -5.38
CA LEU A 43 2.21 10.05 -5.51
C LEU A 43 2.63 9.27 -4.26
N THR A 44 3.73 9.66 -3.62
CA THR A 44 4.18 9.06 -2.36
C THR A 44 3.15 9.24 -1.25
N VAL A 45 2.57 10.43 -1.08
CA VAL A 45 1.56 10.69 -0.05
C VAL A 45 0.25 9.95 -0.35
N ALA A 46 -0.17 9.93 -1.62
CA ALA A 46 -1.33 9.16 -2.06
C ALA A 46 -1.14 7.65 -1.81
N PHE A 47 0.05 7.14 -2.10
CA PHE A 47 0.43 5.75 -1.82
C PHE A 47 0.37 5.45 -0.32
N LEU A 48 0.98 6.30 0.51
CA LEU A 48 1.03 6.15 1.96
C LEU A 48 -0.38 6.02 2.55
N THR A 49 -1.27 6.95 2.19
CA THR A 49 -2.66 6.98 2.68
C THR A 49 -3.48 5.80 2.18
N ALA A 50 -3.39 5.47 0.88
CA ALA A 50 -4.10 4.34 0.30
C ALA A 50 -3.65 3.00 0.89
N PHE A 51 -2.34 2.84 1.09
CA PHE A 51 -1.75 1.63 1.64
C PHE A 51 -2.15 1.40 3.10
N GLN A 52 -2.09 2.45 3.93
CA GLN A 52 -2.51 2.38 5.33
C GLN A 52 -4.01 2.08 5.48
N ALA A 53 -4.87 2.79 4.72
CA ALA A 53 -6.30 2.54 4.75
C ALA A 53 -6.66 1.14 4.25
N GLY A 54 -5.99 0.68 3.17
CA GLY A 54 -6.17 -0.65 2.60
C GLY A 54 -5.79 -1.76 3.58
N ALA A 55 -4.64 -1.65 4.25
CA ALA A 55 -4.19 -2.65 5.22
C ALA A 55 -5.16 -2.80 6.40
N LEU A 56 -5.63 -1.69 6.96
CA LEU A 56 -6.62 -1.69 8.03
C LEU A 56 -7.96 -2.30 7.57
N PHE A 57 -8.40 -1.97 6.37
CA PHE A 57 -9.66 -2.47 5.82
C PHE A 57 -9.60 -3.98 5.53
N ILE A 58 -8.52 -4.46 4.92
CA ILE A 58 -8.34 -5.89 4.63
C ILE A 58 -8.35 -6.70 5.92
N ASN A 59 -7.64 -6.25 6.97
CA ASN A 59 -7.64 -6.97 8.24
C ASN A 59 -9.01 -6.93 8.94
N PHE A 60 -9.71 -5.79 8.91
CA PHE A 60 -11.07 -5.70 9.43
C PHE A 60 -12.01 -6.70 8.74
N VAL A 61 -11.94 -6.79 7.41
CA VAL A 61 -12.74 -7.75 6.63
C VAL A 61 -12.32 -9.20 6.94
N ALA A 62 -11.02 -9.48 7.03
CA ALA A 62 -10.51 -10.80 7.39
C ALA A 62 -11.03 -11.26 8.76
N GLN A 63 -11.02 -10.38 9.76
CA GLN A 63 -11.58 -10.65 11.08
C GLN A 63 -13.10 -10.90 11.03
N LYS A 64 -13.85 -10.12 10.24
CA LYS A 64 -15.29 -10.33 10.05
C LYS A 64 -15.61 -11.66 9.37
N LEU A 65 -14.73 -12.14 8.51
CA LEU A 65 -14.85 -13.44 7.83
C LEU A 65 -14.29 -14.61 8.65
N GLY A 66 -13.72 -14.35 9.84
CA GLY A 66 -13.09 -15.37 10.67
C GLY A 66 -11.80 -15.95 10.08
N ILE A 67 -11.16 -15.22 9.14
CA ILE A 67 -9.90 -15.61 8.52
C ILE A 67 -8.77 -15.08 9.39
N THR A 68 -8.21 -15.94 10.23
CA THR A 68 -7.00 -15.68 11.01
C THR A 68 -5.92 -16.65 10.57
N VAL A 69 -4.82 -16.15 10.01
CA VAL A 69 -3.70 -16.97 9.51
C VAL A 69 -2.69 -17.19 10.63
N PHE A 70 -2.52 -16.18 11.48
CA PHE A 70 -1.65 -16.20 12.64
C PHE A 70 -2.45 -16.33 13.94
N SER A 71 -1.77 -16.66 15.04
CA SER A 71 -2.38 -16.86 16.36
C SER A 71 -3.06 -15.60 16.93
N THR A 72 -2.74 -14.42 16.39
CA THR A 72 -3.34 -13.15 16.81
C THR A 72 -3.64 -12.28 15.60
N ALA A 73 -4.75 -11.55 15.71
CA ALA A 73 -5.24 -10.67 14.65
C ALA A 73 -4.33 -9.44 14.39
N GLU A 74 -3.42 -9.15 15.32
CA GLU A 74 -2.37 -8.13 15.17
C GLU A 74 -1.22 -8.62 14.29
N MET A 75 -0.81 -9.89 14.44
CA MET A 75 0.19 -10.48 13.55
C MET A 75 -0.35 -10.65 12.12
N ASP A 76 -1.64 -10.97 11.97
CA ASP A 76 -2.31 -10.94 10.66
C ASP A 76 -2.23 -9.54 10.02
N LEU A 77 -2.44 -8.48 10.80
CA LEU A 77 -2.33 -7.10 10.31
C LEU A 77 -0.92 -6.76 9.84
N ILE A 78 0.09 -7.11 10.64
CA ILE A 78 1.49 -6.83 10.35
C ILE A 78 1.93 -7.61 9.12
N ALA A 79 1.54 -8.88 9.01
CA ALA A 79 1.84 -9.73 7.85
C ALA A 79 1.15 -9.22 6.58
N ALA A 80 -0.14 -8.91 6.65
CA ALA A 80 -0.90 -8.35 5.52
C ALA A 80 -0.31 -7.03 5.04
N SER A 81 0.08 -6.16 5.98
CA SER A 81 0.79 -4.91 5.66
C SER A 81 2.13 -5.20 4.98
N THR A 82 2.96 -6.06 5.58
CA THR A 82 4.30 -6.36 5.03
C THR A 82 4.23 -6.97 3.63
N LEU A 83 3.37 -7.97 3.43
CA LEU A 83 3.17 -8.62 2.13
C LEU A 83 2.57 -7.65 1.11
N GLY A 84 1.59 -6.84 1.53
CA GLY A 84 1.00 -5.81 0.69
C GLY A 84 2.05 -4.79 0.22
N MET A 85 2.98 -4.41 1.09
CA MET A 85 4.06 -3.46 0.73
C MET A 85 5.01 -4.08 -0.30
N ILE A 86 5.42 -5.34 -0.10
CA ILE A 86 6.26 -6.06 -1.05
C ILE A 86 5.58 -6.13 -2.42
N PHE A 87 4.31 -6.55 -2.44
CA PHE A 87 3.55 -6.64 -3.69
C PHE A 87 3.40 -5.29 -4.38
N ALA A 88 3.10 -4.24 -3.62
CA ALA A 88 2.99 -2.88 -4.15
C ALA A 88 4.30 -2.37 -4.75
N LEU A 89 5.44 -2.66 -4.12
CA LEU A 89 6.76 -2.34 -4.67
C LEU A 89 7.04 -3.11 -5.97
N PHE A 90 6.71 -4.42 -6.02
CA PHE A 90 6.82 -5.20 -7.25
C PHE A 90 5.93 -4.62 -8.36
N ALA A 91 4.69 -4.24 -8.05
CA ALA A 91 3.78 -3.62 -9.01
C ALA A 91 4.29 -2.27 -9.50
N ALA A 92 4.85 -1.43 -8.61
CA ALA A 92 5.45 -0.15 -8.98
C ALA A 92 6.67 -0.32 -9.90
N LEU A 93 7.56 -1.29 -9.61
CA LEU A 93 8.70 -1.62 -10.46
C LEU A 93 8.27 -2.11 -11.85
N LEU A 94 7.24 -2.97 -11.91
CA LEU A 94 6.66 -3.44 -13.17
C LEU A 94 6.01 -2.29 -13.94
N ALA A 95 5.27 -1.40 -13.26
CA ALA A 95 4.65 -0.24 -13.88
C ALA A 95 5.69 0.70 -14.48
N MET A 96 6.81 0.97 -13.79
CA MET A 96 7.89 1.79 -14.36
C MET A 96 8.52 1.16 -15.60
N ARG A 97 8.74 -0.16 -15.61
CA ARG A 97 9.22 -0.87 -16.81
C ARG A 97 8.18 -0.86 -17.94
N GLY A 98 6.90 -0.97 -17.62
CA GLY A 98 5.82 -0.85 -18.59
C GLY A 98 5.74 0.54 -19.20
N VAL A 99 5.86 1.58 -18.36
CA VAL A 99 5.88 2.99 -18.79
C VAL A 99 7.12 3.28 -19.65
N SER A 100 8.30 2.76 -19.31
CA SER A 100 9.49 2.96 -20.14
C SER A 100 9.33 2.34 -21.53
N VAL A 101 8.76 1.13 -21.62
CA VAL A 101 8.46 0.49 -22.91
C VAL A 101 7.43 1.29 -23.69
N CYS A 102 6.34 1.75 -23.05
CA CYS A 102 5.34 2.58 -23.73
C CYS A 102 5.93 3.92 -24.21
N LEU A 103 6.81 4.57 -23.44
CA LEU A 103 7.46 5.82 -23.85
C LEU A 103 8.44 5.64 -25.01
N GLU A 104 9.12 4.49 -25.11
CA GLU A 104 9.95 4.15 -26.28
C GLU A 104 9.10 3.98 -27.55
N PHE A 105 7.92 3.37 -27.44
CA PHE A 105 6.98 3.23 -28.57
C PHE A 105 6.33 4.57 -28.98
N PHE A 106 6.16 5.50 -28.05
CA PHE A 106 5.54 6.80 -28.30
C PHE A 106 6.52 7.91 -28.66
N GLN A 107 7.84 7.66 -28.78
CA GLN A 107 8.73 8.65 -29.37
C GLN A 107 8.27 8.94 -30.81
N PRO A 108 7.77 10.16 -31.12
CA PRO A 108 7.49 10.50 -32.49
C PRO A 108 8.83 10.47 -33.23
N LYS A 109 8.93 9.63 -34.27
CA LYS A 109 10.01 9.77 -35.25
C LYS A 109 9.98 11.20 -35.76
N VAL A 110 10.90 12.05 -35.30
CA VAL A 110 11.08 13.38 -35.87
C VAL A 110 11.53 13.14 -37.31
N PRO A 111 10.73 13.50 -38.33
CA PRO A 111 11.17 13.34 -39.71
C PRO A 111 12.24 14.40 -39.97
N GLY A 112 13.52 14.01 -39.97
CA GLY A 112 14.60 14.87 -40.48
C GLY A 112 15.80 15.16 -39.58
N SER A 113 16.17 14.31 -38.61
CA SER A 113 17.56 14.36 -38.12
C SER A 113 18.46 13.71 -39.18
N ARG A 114 19.22 14.55 -39.89
CA ARG A 114 20.31 14.14 -40.79
C ARG A 114 21.36 13.30 -40.07
#